data_AF-A0A957XY48-F1
#
_entry.id   AF-A0A957XY48-F1
#
_cell.length_a   1.000
_cell.length_b   1.000
_cell.length_c   1.000
_cell.angle_alpha   90.00
_cell.angle_beta   90.00
_cell.angle_gamma   90.00
#
_symmetry.space_group_name_H-M   'P 1'
#
loop_
_entity.id
_entity.type
_entity.pdbx_description
1 polymer ?
#
loop_
_entity_poly.entity_id
_entity_poly.type
_entity_poly.pdbx_seq_one_letter_code
_entity_poly.pdbx_strand_id
1 'polypeptide(L)'
;NATTWTCWPIICTPESAAWSPDGNRVVTTDEAGEVFIWDPATGKELLQLRGHVDWVGTAIWAPDGQRVATASDDATAKIWDATTGDELLSYTGPLSAINAVWSPDSTRVLVTFDSPDPAVMWDTSTGDEIFKFREHDAKIAGAEWSDDGSLIVTSDIDGSTMVWDSSSGEVLYKIQGHAGTVELTRWSPTYDQILTASNDGTAKVWDIGDELTAAVIPNDGLGFRTGWWFPAGDRVYRSYVDGSVRVFDSETGRELLSTPTQEGVQKSRIMFRTHVSPSGEEILGVYWGGTARTWDAKTGESLWEVTRDTELYAGEWSPDGTRFALGWVDGVIQVYDARTGQELLSYNGHPLGEITWMRWSPDSSRFVTTDNFARFNIWDAATGELSLDLKSDETTYRVTAVAWSADGKRLATYRDDGVLSIRDATTGETLQSMLGQDKQVNWIDWFPAQDRIMTSDSSGEIKIWDVESGAEVASLTFPDMYMAALSPDGHQVLVTTRSGPMIIFDIWQSREELIDLAKDCCVFRDLTPEERQQFGLPPVVQAE
;
A
#
# COMPACT_ATOMS: atom_id res chain seq x y z
N ASN A 1 -45.20 -27.67 3.07
CA ASN A 1 -44.47 -28.59 3.96
C ASN A 1 -43.06 -28.07 4.11
N ALA A 2 -42.85 -27.23 5.13
CA ALA A 2 -41.53 -26.73 5.48
C ALA A 2 -40.86 -27.78 6.38
N THR A 3 -39.88 -28.49 5.85
CA THR A 3 -38.92 -29.25 6.63
C THR A 3 -37.76 -28.32 6.94
N THR A 4 -37.67 -27.91 8.21
CA THR A 4 -36.49 -27.27 8.79
C THR A 4 -35.36 -28.29 8.85
N TRP A 5 -34.24 -28.00 8.18
CA TRP A 5 -33.01 -28.79 8.24
C TRP A 5 -32.07 -28.16 9.26
N THR A 6 -31.63 -28.95 10.24
CA THR A 6 -30.74 -28.53 11.33
C THR A 6 -29.29 -28.74 10.94
N CYS A 7 -28.51 -27.67 10.81
CA CYS A 7 -27.06 -27.72 10.67
C CYS A 7 -26.40 -27.76 12.06
N TRP A 8 -25.49 -28.71 12.30
CA TRP A 8 -24.68 -28.76 13.53
C TRP A 8 -23.47 -27.81 13.41
N PRO A 9 -22.98 -27.22 14.51
CA PRO A 9 -21.95 -26.20 14.47
C PRO A 9 -20.59 -26.87 14.29
N ILE A 10 -19.89 -26.60 13.18
CA ILE A 10 -18.45 -26.28 13.13
C ILE A 10 -17.95 -26.02 11.69
N ILE A 11 -18.63 -26.44 10.62
CA ILE A 11 -18.31 -25.95 9.26
C ILE A 11 -19.61 -25.90 8.46
N CYS A 12 -20.18 -24.71 8.26
CA CYS A 12 -21.22 -24.51 7.26
C CYS A 12 -20.51 -24.20 5.92
N THR A 13 -20.18 -25.21 5.11
CA THR A 13 -20.00 -24.96 3.68
C THR A 13 -21.39 -24.81 3.06
N PRO A 14 -21.69 -23.73 2.31
CA PRO A 14 -23.07 -23.38 1.96
C PRO A 14 -23.76 -24.26 0.90
N GLU A 15 -23.14 -25.32 0.35
CA GLU A 15 -23.61 -25.93 -0.90
C GLU A 15 -23.85 -27.46 -0.86
N SER A 16 -24.59 -27.93 0.15
CA SER A 16 -25.25 -29.26 0.06
C SER A 16 -26.41 -29.28 -0.95
N ALA A 17 -26.83 -28.10 -1.41
CA ALA A 17 -27.76 -27.92 -2.51
C ALA A 17 -27.47 -26.62 -3.29
N ALA A 18 -27.43 -26.70 -4.62
CA ALA A 18 -27.17 -25.55 -5.49
C ALA A 18 -28.10 -25.52 -6.72
N TRP A 19 -28.52 -24.31 -7.11
CA TRP A 19 -29.30 -24.11 -8.34
C TRP A 19 -28.41 -24.11 -9.58
N SER A 20 -28.91 -24.62 -10.69
CA SER A 20 -28.26 -24.43 -11.98
C SER A 20 -28.31 -22.96 -12.40
N PRO A 21 -27.35 -22.47 -13.22
CA PRO A 21 -27.29 -21.07 -13.64
C PRO A 21 -28.55 -20.58 -14.38
N ASP A 22 -29.25 -21.49 -15.07
CA ASP A 22 -30.52 -21.22 -15.76
C ASP A 22 -31.75 -21.30 -14.84
N GLY A 23 -31.57 -21.65 -13.56
CA GLY A 23 -32.62 -21.78 -12.55
C GLY A 23 -33.57 -22.97 -12.76
N ASN A 24 -33.28 -23.87 -13.70
CA ASN A 24 -34.21 -24.95 -14.09
C ASN A 24 -33.92 -26.28 -13.38
N ARG A 25 -32.78 -26.42 -12.70
CA ARG A 25 -32.35 -27.63 -12.01
C ARG A 25 -31.78 -27.29 -10.65
N VAL A 26 -31.83 -28.25 -9.72
CA VAL A 26 -31.16 -28.18 -8.42
C VAL A 26 -30.28 -29.40 -8.27
N VAL A 27 -29.04 -29.25 -7.82
CA VAL A 27 -28.19 -30.35 -7.38
C VAL A 27 -28.27 -30.47 -5.86
N THR A 28 -28.25 -31.68 -5.32
CA THR A 28 -28.16 -31.94 -3.87
C THR A 28 -27.22 -33.08 -3.59
N THR A 29 -26.61 -33.10 -2.40
CA THR A 29 -25.72 -34.17 -1.94
C THR A 29 -26.24 -34.87 -0.68
N ASP A 30 -25.71 -36.05 -0.37
CA ASP A 30 -25.95 -36.73 0.90
C ASP A 30 -24.69 -37.32 1.55
N GLU A 31 -24.85 -37.80 2.79
CA GLU A 31 -23.81 -38.46 3.59
C GLU A 31 -23.42 -39.85 3.06
N ALA A 32 -24.19 -40.44 2.14
CA ALA A 32 -23.95 -41.77 1.58
C ALA A 32 -23.12 -41.74 0.29
N GLY A 33 -22.69 -40.57 -0.17
CA GLY A 33 -21.94 -40.41 -1.40
C GLY A 33 -22.79 -40.17 -2.65
N GLU A 34 -24.09 -39.97 -2.49
CA GLU A 34 -25.01 -39.81 -3.62
C GLU A 34 -25.22 -38.34 -3.93
N VAL A 35 -25.25 -38.02 -5.22
CA VAL A 35 -25.54 -36.67 -5.73
C VAL A 35 -26.71 -36.75 -6.70
N PHE A 36 -27.70 -35.88 -6.51
CA PHE A 36 -28.94 -35.91 -7.26
C PHE A 36 -29.18 -34.58 -7.97
N ILE A 37 -29.72 -34.64 -9.18
CA ILE A 37 -30.19 -33.46 -9.93
C ILE A 37 -31.71 -33.55 -10.03
N TRP A 38 -32.39 -32.45 -9.73
CA TRP A 38 -33.85 -32.39 -9.61
C TRP A 38 -34.44 -31.38 -10.59
N ASP A 39 -35.68 -31.66 -11.00
CA ASP A 39 -36.60 -30.66 -11.55
C ASP A 39 -37.33 -29.99 -10.37
N PRO A 40 -37.04 -28.71 -10.07
CA PRO A 40 -37.63 -28.01 -8.94
C PRO A 40 -39.12 -27.69 -9.14
N ALA A 41 -39.61 -27.62 -10.38
CA ALA A 41 -41.02 -27.36 -10.67
C ALA A 41 -41.90 -28.59 -10.39
N THR A 42 -41.36 -29.80 -10.63
CA THR A 42 -42.10 -31.05 -10.44
C THR A 42 -41.67 -31.85 -9.20
N GLY A 43 -40.53 -31.53 -8.61
CA GLY A 43 -39.91 -32.29 -7.52
C GLY A 43 -39.40 -33.66 -7.95
N LYS A 44 -39.24 -33.90 -9.25
CA LYS A 44 -38.77 -35.19 -9.78
C LYS A 44 -37.26 -35.21 -9.85
N GLU A 45 -36.70 -36.37 -9.50
CA GLU A 45 -35.31 -36.70 -9.80
C GLU A 45 -35.13 -36.78 -11.32
N LEU A 46 -34.15 -36.03 -11.83
CA LEU A 46 -33.75 -36.05 -13.24
C LEU A 46 -32.57 -36.99 -13.45
N LEU A 47 -31.55 -36.90 -12.58
CA LEU A 47 -30.33 -37.69 -12.66
C LEU A 47 -29.82 -38.03 -11.25
N GLN A 48 -29.08 -39.13 -11.18
CA GLN A 48 -28.30 -39.54 -10.01
C GLN A 48 -26.86 -39.77 -10.44
N LEU A 49 -25.93 -39.04 -9.84
CA LEU A 49 -24.50 -39.12 -10.13
C LEU A 49 -23.86 -40.07 -9.12
N ARG A 50 -23.47 -41.25 -9.59
CA ARG A 50 -22.97 -42.35 -8.74
C ARG A 50 -21.47 -42.50 -8.93
N GLY A 51 -20.72 -42.46 -7.83
CA GLY A 51 -19.29 -42.79 -7.85
C GLY A 51 -18.49 -42.36 -6.63
N HIS A 52 -19.00 -41.42 -5.82
CA HIS A 52 -18.46 -41.17 -4.49
C HIS A 52 -18.81 -42.31 -3.54
N VAL A 53 -17.93 -42.57 -2.57
CA VAL A 53 -18.08 -43.68 -1.60
C VAL A 53 -18.15 -43.23 -0.14
N ASP A 54 -18.13 -41.92 0.08
CA ASP A 54 -18.29 -41.26 1.38
C ASP A 54 -19.03 -39.92 1.20
N TRP A 55 -19.29 -39.21 2.29
CA TRP A 55 -20.04 -37.95 2.30
C TRP A 55 -19.55 -36.98 1.22
N VAL A 56 -20.48 -36.42 0.44
CA VAL A 56 -20.21 -35.31 -0.49
C VAL A 56 -20.56 -34.00 0.19
N GLY A 57 -19.54 -33.28 0.65
CA GLY A 57 -19.69 -32.02 1.38
C GLY A 57 -20.05 -30.82 0.49
N THR A 58 -19.76 -30.91 -0.82
CA THR A 58 -19.98 -29.84 -1.79
C THR A 58 -20.42 -30.40 -3.15
N ALA A 59 -21.48 -29.84 -3.74
CA ALA A 59 -21.79 -30.01 -5.16
C ALA A 59 -22.20 -28.69 -5.80
N ILE A 60 -21.47 -28.27 -6.83
CA ILE A 60 -21.65 -26.97 -7.47
C ILE A 60 -21.80 -27.09 -8.98
N TRP A 61 -22.65 -26.25 -9.56
CA TRP A 61 -22.82 -26.18 -11.01
C TRP A 61 -21.68 -25.38 -11.65
N ALA A 62 -21.19 -25.85 -12.80
CA ALA A 62 -20.37 -25.03 -13.67
C ALA A 62 -21.21 -23.83 -14.18
N PRO A 63 -20.61 -22.65 -14.39
CA PRO A 63 -21.29 -21.50 -14.98
C PRO A 63 -21.94 -21.78 -16.34
N ASP A 64 -21.40 -22.71 -17.13
CA ASP A 64 -22.00 -23.19 -18.39
C ASP A 64 -23.30 -24.01 -18.21
N GLY A 65 -23.62 -24.42 -16.99
CA GLY A 65 -24.77 -25.25 -16.63
C GLY A 65 -24.75 -26.67 -17.18
N GLN A 66 -23.67 -27.10 -17.84
CA GLN A 66 -23.54 -28.43 -18.45
C GLN A 66 -22.86 -29.43 -17.51
N ARG A 67 -22.11 -28.95 -16.52
CA ARG A 67 -21.32 -29.80 -15.63
C ARG A 67 -21.60 -29.51 -14.16
N VAL A 68 -21.33 -30.51 -13.32
CA VAL A 68 -21.35 -30.39 -11.85
C VAL A 68 -19.97 -30.81 -11.34
N ALA A 69 -19.40 -30.04 -10.41
CA ALA A 69 -18.22 -30.44 -9.65
C ALA A 69 -18.63 -30.85 -8.24
N THR A 70 -18.01 -31.90 -7.72
CA THR A 70 -18.27 -32.43 -6.37
C THR A 70 -16.97 -32.62 -5.61
N ALA A 71 -17.01 -32.42 -4.29
CA ALA A 71 -15.91 -32.68 -3.37
C ALA A 71 -16.39 -33.55 -2.20
N SER A 72 -15.63 -34.61 -1.88
CA SER A 72 -16.04 -35.64 -0.94
C SER A 72 -14.94 -36.02 0.06
N ASP A 73 -15.40 -36.52 1.21
CA ASP A 73 -14.59 -37.16 2.24
C ASP A 73 -13.89 -38.45 1.77
N ASP A 74 -14.26 -39.00 0.61
CA ASP A 74 -13.54 -40.12 -0.02
C ASP A 74 -12.18 -39.72 -0.65
N ALA A 75 -11.71 -38.50 -0.36
CA ALA A 75 -10.50 -37.87 -0.89
C ALA A 75 -10.53 -37.63 -2.41
N THR A 76 -11.72 -37.63 -3.02
CA THR A 76 -11.87 -37.31 -4.45
C THR A 76 -12.70 -36.06 -4.69
N ALA A 77 -12.32 -35.34 -5.75
CA ALA A 77 -13.16 -34.34 -6.39
C ALA A 77 -13.49 -34.83 -7.81
N LYS A 78 -14.75 -34.73 -8.22
CA LYS A 78 -15.22 -35.26 -9.51
C LYS A 78 -15.95 -34.20 -10.31
N ILE A 79 -15.90 -34.31 -11.63
CA ILE A 79 -16.68 -33.51 -12.57
C ILE A 79 -17.60 -34.44 -13.33
N TRP A 80 -18.88 -34.07 -13.41
CA TRP A 80 -19.95 -34.86 -13.98
C TRP A 80 -20.60 -34.14 -15.16
N ASP A 81 -21.03 -34.90 -16.16
CA ASP A 81 -21.94 -34.41 -17.17
C ASP A 81 -23.35 -34.30 -16.58
N ALA A 82 -23.91 -33.10 -16.53
CA ALA A 82 -25.20 -32.84 -15.90
C ALA A 82 -26.41 -33.21 -16.77
N THR A 83 -26.19 -33.82 -17.94
CA THR A 83 -27.22 -34.30 -18.85
C THR A 83 -27.24 -35.83 -18.91
N THR A 84 -26.08 -36.48 -18.94
CA THR A 84 -25.99 -37.95 -18.98
C THR A 84 -25.81 -38.57 -17.60
N GLY A 85 -25.22 -37.83 -16.66
CA GLY A 85 -24.81 -38.33 -15.35
C GLY A 85 -23.47 -39.05 -15.36
N ASP A 86 -22.73 -39.02 -16.47
CA ASP A 86 -21.43 -39.68 -16.58
C ASP A 86 -20.35 -38.91 -15.80
N GLU A 87 -19.43 -39.65 -15.17
CA GLU A 87 -18.20 -39.09 -14.61
C GLU A 87 -17.26 -38.70 -15.76
N LEU A 88 -16.92 -37.42 -15.86
CA LEU A 88 -16.02 -36.88 -16.88
C LEU A 88 -14.56 -36.90 -16.41
N LEU A 89 -14.33 -36.43 -15.18
CA LEU A 89 -13.01 -36.36 -14.57
C LEU A 89 -13.09 -36.70 -13.08
N SER A 90 -12.00 -37.27 -12.56
CA SER A 90 -11.83 -37.55 -11.14
C SER A 90 -10.41 -37.20 -10.73
N TYR A 91 -10.31 -36.36 -9.71
CA TYR A 91 -9.07 -36.05 -9.02
C TYR A 91 -9.03 -36.77 -7.69
N THR A 92 -7.89 -37.38 -7.35
CA THR A 92 -7.66 -38.02 -6.05
C THR A 92 -6.62 -37.23 -5.30
N GLY A 93 -7.05 -36.58 -4.22
CA GLY A 93 -6.21 -35.80 -3.34
C GLY A 93 -5.53 -36.65 -2.25
N PRO A 94 -4.67 -36.02 -1.45
CA PRO A 94 -4.00 -36.68 -0.33
C PRO A 94 -4.95 -37.00 0.85
N LEU A 95 -5.99 -36.18 1.03
CA LEU A 95 -7.00 -36.25 2.09
C LEU A 95 -8.36 -35.78 1.55
N SER A 96 -9.40 -35.79 2.40
CA SER A 96 -10.76 -35.37 2.08
C SER A 96 -10.81 -34.05 1.30
N ALA A 97 -11.56 -34.03 0.20
CA ALA A 97 -11.79 -32.80 -0.57
C ALA A 97 -12.95 -32.05 0.10
N ILE A 98 -12.70 -30.79 0.49
CA ILE A 98 -13.64 -29.99 1.28
C ILE A 98 -14.53 -29.13 0.39
N ASN A 99 -13.92 -28.47 -0.60
CA ASN A 99 -14.62 -27.55 -1.47
C ASN A 99 -14.12 -27.67 -2.91
N ALA A 100 -15.00 -27.35 -3.86
CA ALA A 100 -14.68 -27.20 -5.27
C ALA A 100 -15.30 -25.88 -5.74
N VAL A 101 -14.57 -25.04 -6.47
CA VAL A 101 -15.08 -23.76 -7.00
C VAL A 101 -14.68 -23.59 -8.47
N TRP A 102 -15.68 -23.39 -9.34
CA TRP A 102 -15.48 -23.21 -10.78
C TRP A 102 -14.93 -21.83 -11.09
N SER A 103 -14.05 -21.74 -12.10
CA SER A 103 -13.76 -20.47 -12.74
C SER A 103 -14.98 -19.97 -13.52
N PRO A 104 -15.15 -18.64 -13.67
CA PRO A 104 -16.32 -18.05 -14.35
C PRO A 104 -16.52 -18.51 -15.80
N ASP A 105 -15.42 -18.81 -16.49
CA ASP A 105 -15.41 -19.33 -17.86
C ASP A 105 -15.64 -20.86 -17.94
N SER A 106 -15.85 -21.52 -16.81
CA SER A 106 -16.01 -22.98 -16.67
C SER A 106 -14.81 -23.81 -17.17
N THR A 107 -13.64 -23.21 -17.42
CA THR A 107 -12.49 -23.95 -17.96
C THR A 107 -11.64 -24.60 -16.88
N ARG A 108 -11.67 -24.04 -15.66
CA ARG A 108 -10.87 -24.45 -14.52
C ARG A 108 -11.78 -24.68 -13.31
N VAL A 109 -11.30 -25.50 -12.38
CA VAL A 109 -11.90 -25.60 -11.04
C VAL A 109 -10.76 -25.60 -10.03
N LEU A 110 -11.03 -25.09 -8.84
CA LEU A 110 -10.11 -25.05 -7.70
C LEU A 110 -10.67 -25.95 -6.61
N VAL A 111 -9.86 -26.84 -6.05
CA VAL A 111 -10.25 -27.77 -4.99
C VAL A 111 -9.40 -27.52 -3.75
N THR A 112 -10.06 -27.50 -2.59
CA THR A 112 -9.42 -27.39 -1.27
C THR A 112 -9.57 -28.71 -0.50
N PHE A 113 -8.65 -28.98 0.42
CA PHE A 113 -8.56 -30.26 1.12
C PHE A 113 -8.60 -30.08 2.64
N ASP A 114 -8.93 -31.16 3.36
CA ASP A 114 -8.93 -31.21 4.82
C ASP A 114 -7.51 -31.37 5.40
N SER A 115 -6.61 -30.51 4.98
CA SER A 115 -5.21 -30.55 5.36
C SER A 115 -4.56 -29.19 5.13
N PRO A 116 -3.38 -28.93 5.72
CA PRO A 116 -2.55 -27.79 5.34
C PRO A 116 -1.92 -27.99 3.94
N ASP A 117 -2.42 -28.92 3.12
CA ASP A 117 -1.97 -29.06 1.74
C ASP A 117 -2.48 -27.90 0.89
N PRO A 118 -1.75 -27.54 -0.18
CA PRO A 118 -2.17 -26.48 -1.08
C PRO A 118 -3.54 -26.76 -1.70
N ALA A 119 -4.32 -25.70 -1.91
CA ALA A 119 -5.42 -25.78 -2.88
C ALA A 119 -4.85 -26.10 -4.26
N VAL A 120 -5.60 -26.86 -5.05
CA VAL A 120 -5.17 -27.35 -6.36
C VAL A 120 -6.14 -26.89 -7.42
N MET A 121 -5.61 -26.26 -8.48
CA MET A 121 -6.38 -25.90 -9.66
C MET A 121 -6.10 -26.85 -10.82
N TRP A 122 -7.15 -27.22 -11.54
CA TRP A 122 -7.15 -28.24 -12.57
C TRP A 122 -7.90 -27.76 -13.81
N ASP A 123 -7.39 -28.18 -14.97
CA ASP A 123 -8.01 -27.95 -16.27
C ASP A 123 -9.16 -28.95 -16.46
N THR A 124 -10.35 -28.44 -16.75
CA THR A 124 -11.56 -29.27 -16.83
C THR A 124 -11.74 -30.01 -18.15
N SER A 125 -10.86 -29.74 -19.12
CA SER A 125 -10.85 -30.40 -20.43
C SER A 125 -9.82 -31.52 -20.50
N THR A 126 -8.67 -31.36 -19.85
CA THR A 126 -7.59 -32.35 -19.84
C THR A 126 -7.53 -33.17 -18.55
N GLY A 127 -8.01 -32.61 -17.44
CA GLY A 127 -7.82 -33.17 -16.10
C GLY A 127 -6.42 -32.91 -15.53
N ASP A 128 -5.60 -32.09 -16.18
CA ASP A 128 -4.26 -31.78 -15.72
C ASP A 128 -4.28 -30.78 -14.55
N GLU A 129 -3.36 -30.96 -13.61
CA GLU A 129 -3.08 -29.98 -12.57
C GLU A 129 -2.36 -28.76 -13.17
N ILE A 130 -2.90 -27.56 -12.91
CA ILE A 130 -2.34 -26.28 -13.36
C ILE A 130 -1.45 -25.69 -12.27
N PHE A 131 -2.01 -25.39 -11.10
CA PHE A 131 -1.31 -24.76 -9.97
C PHE A 131 -1.59 -25.41 -8.63
N LYS A 132 -0.62 -25.25 -7.72
CA LYS A 132 -0.70 -25.58 -6.30
C LYS A 132 -0.43 -24.33 -5.47
N PHE A 133 -1.44 -23.89 -4.73
CA PHE A 133 -1.39 -22.67 -3.91
C PHE A 133 -0.81 -22.97 -2.52
N ARG A 134 0.52 -22.92 -2.40
CA ARG A 134 1.31 -23.49 -1.27
C ARG A 134 1.60 -22.58 -0.09
N GLU A 135 1.23 -21.31 -0.17
CA GLU A 135 1.66 -20.31 0.83
C GLU A 135 0.83 -20.34 2.12
N HIS A 136 -0.34 -20.97 2.14
CA HIS A 136 -1.08 -21.19 3.37
C HIS A 136 -0.39 -22.24 4.24
N ASP A 137 -0.10 -21.88 5.50
CA ASP A 137 0.46 -22.79 6.52
C ASP A 137 -0.64 -23.60 7.25
N ALA A 138 -1.91 -23.30 6.97
CA ALA A 138 -3.08 -23.88 7.60
C ALA A 138 -4.12 -24.35 6.58
N LYS A 139 -5.10 -25.13 7.04
CA LYS A 139 -6.21 -25.60 6.21
C LYS A 139 -6.97 -24.43 5.60
N ILE A 140 -7.17 -24.48 4.28
CA ILE A 140 -7.98 -23.50 3.55
C ILE A 140 -9.46 -23.79 3.80
N ALA A 141 -10.16 -22.84 4.41
CA ALA A 141 -11.57 -22.92 4.76
C ALA A 141 -12.48 -22.31 3.68
N GLY A 142 -12.00 -21.29 2.96
CA GLY A 142 -12.76 -20.60 1.91
C GLY A 142 -11.93 -20.36 0.65
N ALA A 143 -12.58 -20.38 -0.51
CA ALA A 143 -11.98 -20.00 -1.78
C ALA A 143 -13.06 -19.43 -2.72
N GLU A 144 -12.76 -18.37 -3.47
CA GLU A 144 -13.66 -17.76 -4.45
C GLU A 144 -12.87 -17.14 -5.60
N TRP A 145 -13.45 -17.15 -6.80
CA TRP A 145 -12.93 -16.48 -7.98
C TRP A 145 -13.50 -15.05 -8.08
N SER A 146 -12.73 -14.11 -8.62
CA SER A 146 -13.31 -12.87 -9.17
C SER A 146 -14.18 -13.21 -10.38
N ASP A 147 -15.23 -12.44 -10.69
CA ASP A 147 -16.16 -12.83 -11.78
C ASP A 147 -15.52 -12.70 -13.18
N ASP A 148 -14.46 -11.89 -13.32
CA ASP A 148 -13.65 -11.84 -14.54
C ASP A 148 -12.69 -13.03 -14.69
N GLY A 149 -12.55 -13.83 -13.63
CA GLY A 149 -11.72 -15.03 -13.58
C GLY A 149 -10.22 -14.77 -13.55
N SER A 150 -9.79 -13.52 -13.30
CA SER A 150 -8.38 -13.15 -13.24
C SER A 150 -7.76 -13.46 -11.88
N LEU A 151 -8.52 -13.30 -10.79
CA LEU A 151 -8.05 -13.45 -9.42
C LEU A 151 -8.76 -14.57 -8.67
N ILE A 152 -8.07 -15.08 -7.65
CA ILE A 152 -8.59 -16.04 -6.68
C ILE A 152 -8.34 -15.46 -5.29
N VAL A 153 -9.32 -15.55 -4.40
CA VAL A 153 -9.12 -15.33 -2.96
C VAL A 153 -9.25 -16.65 -2.22
N THR A 154 -8.36 -16.89 -1.28
CA THR A 154 -8.42 -18.04 -0.36
C THR A 154 -8.29 -17.58 1.08
N SER A 155 -8.95 -18.28 2.00
CA SER A 155 -8.89 -17.96 3.42
C SER A 155 -8.75 -19.20 4.27
N ASP A 156 -7.97 -19.13 5.35
CA ASP A 156 -7.60 -20.27 6.16
C ASP A 156 -8.14 -20.24 7.59
N ILE A 157 -7.93 -21.35 8.29
CA ILE A 157 -8.37 -21.55 9.67
C ILE A 157 -7.58 -20.74 10.71
N ASP A 158 -6.41 -20.20 10.34
CA ASP A 158 -5.52 -19.44 11.23
C ASP A 158 -5.71 -17.92 11.11
N GLY A 159 -6.67 -17.47 10.30
CA GLY A 159 -7.02 -16.06 10.18
C GLY A 159 -6.33 -15.34 9.02
N SER A 160 -5.68 -16.08 8.12
CA SER A 160 -5.00 -15.53 6.95
C SER A 160 -5.88 -15.60 5.71
N THR A 161 -5.81 -14.56 4.89
CA THR A 161 -6.47 -14.49 3.58
C THR A 161 -5.42 -14.14 2.53
N MET A 162 -5.45 -14.79 1.39
CA MET A 162 -4.51 -14.56 0.30
C MET A 162 -5.24 -14.31 -1.01
N VAL A 163 -4.68 -13.44 -1.82
CA VAL A 163 -5.15 -13.15 -3.18
C VAL A 163 -4.09 -13.63 -4.16
N TRP A 164 -4.53 -14.30 -5.20
CA TRP A 164 -3.67 -14.97 -6.17
C TRP A 164 -4.01 -14.54 -7.58
N ASP A 165 -2.98 -14.41 -8.41
CA ASP A 165 -3.16 -14.35 -9.85
C ASP A 165 -3.49 -15.75 -10.37
N SER A 166 -4.64 -15.89 -11.03
CA SER A 166 -5.10 -17.21 -11.49
C SER A 166 -4.34 -17.75 -12.71
N SER A 167 -3.55 -16.91 -13.38
CA SER A 167 -2.82 -17.25 -14.61
C SER A 167 -1.38 -17.66 -14.34
N SER A 168 -0.77 -17.15 -13.27
CA SER A 168 0.60 -17.46 -12.83
C SER A 168 0.63 -18.34 -11.58
N GLY A 169 -0.43 -18.32 -10.76
CA GLY A 169 -0.46 -18.96 -9.45
C GLY A 169 0.33 -18.21 -8.37
N GLU A 170 0.79 -16.99 -8.65
CA GLU A 170 1.54 -16.18 -7.70
C GLU A 170 0.62 -15.50 -6.68
N VAL A 171 1.10 -15.32 -5.44
CA VAL A 171 0.41 -14.51 -4.43
C VAL A 171 0.61 -13.04 -4.76
N LEU A 172 -0.49 -12.31 -4.89
CA LEU A 172 -0.51 -10.86 -5.04
C LEU A 172 -0.60 -10.16 -3.68
N TYR A 173 -1.49 -10.64 -2.81
CA TYR A 173 -1.71 -10.04 -1.49
C TYR A 173 -1.77 -11.10 -0.39
N LYS A 174 -1.14 -10.79 0.75
CA LYS A 174 -1.25 -11.56 2.00
C LYS A 174 -1.90 -10.68 3.06
N ILE A 175 -3.10 -11.06 3.46
CA ILE A 175 -3.96 -10.31 4.36
C ILE A 175 -4.00 -11.06 5.70
N GLN A 176 -3.49 -10.41 6.75
CA GLN A 176 -3.55 -10.91 8.12
C GLN A 176 -4.36 -9.94 8.98
N GLY A 177 -5.33 -10.45 9.73
CA GLY A 177 -5.98 -9.63 10.76
C GLY A 177 -7.11 -10.26 11.53
N HIS A 178 -7.46 -11.52 11.23
CA HIS A 178 -8.36 -12.30 12.08
C HIS A 178 -7.56 -13.12 13.10
N ALA A 179 -8.15 -13.32 14.28
CA ALA A 179 -7.56 -14.09 15.38
C ALA A 179 -8.05 -15.55 15.42
N GLY A 180 -8.82 -15.95 14.41
CA GLY A 180 -9.40 -17.27 14.26
C GLY A 180 -9.80 -17.53 12.81
N THR A 181 -10.46 -18.65 12.57
CA THR A 181 -10.82 -19.14 11.24
C THR A 181 -11.61 -18.11 10.46
N VAL A 182 -11.17 -17.83 9.23
CA VAL A 182 -11.94 -17.03 8.28
C VAL A 182 -12.91 -17.98 7.56
N GLU A 183 -14.17 -17.96 8.01
CA GLU A 183 -15.20 -18.88 7.53
C GLU A 183 -15.77 -18.46 6.16
N LEU A 184 -15.76 -17.16 5.88
CA LEU A 184 -16.30 -16.60 4.64
C LEU A 184 -15.38 -15.52 4.12
N THR A 185 -15.16 -15.57 2.82
CA THR A 185 -14.45 -14.53 2.09
C THR A 185 -15.22 -14.23 0.82
N ARG A 186 -15.46 -12.94 0.53
CA ARG A 186 -16.23 -12.50 -0.63
C ARG A 186 -15.59 -11.32 -1.33
N TRP A 187 -15.54 -11.37 -2.65
CA TRP A 187 -15.22 -10.20 -3.47
C TRP A 187 -16.34 -9.16 -3.40
N SER A 188 -15.95 -7.88 -3.40
CA SER A 188 -16.83 -6.79 -3.79
C SER A 188 -17.17 -6.89 -5.29
N PRO A 189 -18.31 -6.32 -5.74
CA PRO A 189 -18.70 -6.36 -7.16
C PRO A 189 -17.71 -5.68 -8.12
N THR A 190 -16.87 -4.79 -7.59
CA THR A 190 -15.85 -4.01 -8.29
C THR A 190 -14.47 -4.66 -8.23
N TYR A 191 -14.33 -5.76 -7.47
CA TYR A 191 -13.09 -6.52 -7.22
C TYR A 191 -11.91 -5.72 -6.63
N ASP A 192 -12.20 -4.54 -6.10
CA ASP A 192 -11.28 -3.64 -5.39
C ASP A 192 -11.30 -3.87 -3.87
N GLN A 193 -12.27 -4.63 -3.37
CA GLN A 193 -12.37 -4.96 -1.95
C GLN A 193 -12.70 -6.43 -1.70
N ILE A 194 -12.26 -6.93 -0.55
CA ILE A 194 -12.59 -8.26 -0.02
C ILE A 194 -13.27 -8.11 1.34
N LEU A 195 -14.42 -8.76 1.52
CA LEU A 195 -15.05 -8.96 2.83
C LEU A 195 -14.59 -10.31 3.40
N THR A 196 -14.02 -10.32 4.60
CA THR A 196 -13.76 -11.53 5.38
C THR A 196 -14.66 -11.57 6.61
N ALA A 197 -15.19 -12.74 6.96
CA ALA A 197 -15.90 -12.97 8.22
C ALA A 197 -15.30 -14.16 8.95
N SER A 198 -15.06 -14.00 10.26
CA SER A 198 -14.34 -14.97 11.07
C SER A 198 -15.11 -15.39 12.32
N ASN A 199 -14.81 -16.60 12.79
CA ASN A 199 -15.29 -17.08 14.08
C ASN A 199 -14.73 -16.32 15.29
N ASP A 200 -13.76 -15.42 15.08
CA ASP A 200 -13.32 -14.45 16.09
C ASP A 200 -14.40 -13.40 16.43
N GLY A 201 -15.54 -13.44 15.74
CA GLY A 201 -16.70 -12.58 15.97
C GLY A 201 -16.65 -11.28 15.17
N THR A 202 -15.71 -11.15 14.24
CA THR A 202 -15.54 -9.94 13.42
C THR A 202 -15.73 -10.23 11.93
N ALA A 203 -16.21 -9.23 11.21
CA ALA A 203 -16.11 -9.14 9.76
C ALA A 203 -15.29 -7.91 9.40
N LYS A 204 -14.43 -8.02 8.39
CA LYS A 204 -13.50 -6.97 7.97
C LYS A 204 -13.61 -6.79 6.46
N VAL A 205 -13.49 -5.54 6.01
CA VAL A 205 -13.38 -5.21 4.61
C VAL A 205 -11.93 -4.78 4.36
N TRP A 206 -11.34 -5.34 3.33
CA TRP A 206 -9.97 -5.10 2.91
C TRP A 206 -10.00 -4.45 1.55
N ASP A 207 -9.30 -3.33 1.40
CA ASP A 207 -9.06 -2.74 0.11
C ASP A 207 -7.89 -3.43 -0.55
N ILE A 208 -8.09 -3.83 -1.80
CA ILE A 208 -7.15 -4.52 -2.68
C ILE A 208 -7.15 -3.88 -4.08
N GLY A 209 -7.86 -2.76 -4.23
CA GLY A 209 -8.05 -2.07 -5.49
C GLY A 209 -6.90 -1.14 -5.83
N ASP A 210 -6.63 -1.05 -7.13
CA ASP A 210 -5.82 0.00 -7.74
C ASP A 210 -6.45 1.41 -7.59
N GLU A 211 -7.64 1.58 -7.01
CA GLU A 211 -8.26 2.92 -6.83
C GLU A 211 -7.51 3.80 -5.83
N LEU A 212 -6.80 3.19 -4.88
CA LEU A 212 -5.89 3.92 -4.02
C LEU A 212 -4.47 3.93 -4.56
N THR A 213 -4.04 2.89 -5.27
CA THR A 213 -2.64 2.75 -5.70
C THR A 213 -2.45 3.24 -7.14
N ALA A 214 -2.02 4.49 -7.30
CA ALA A 214 -1.76 5.07 -8.62
C ALA A 214 -0.63 4.34 -9.37
N ALA A 215 0.41 3.86 -8.68
CA ALA A 215 1.48 3.08 -9.30
C ALA A 215 2.27 2.23 -8.28
N VAL A 216 2.74 1.06 -8.74
CA VAL A 216 3.69 0.21 -8.00
C VAL A 216 5.00 0.12 -8.77
N ILE A 217 6.10 0.50 -8.12
CA ILE A 217 7.45 0.39 -8.68
C ILE A 217 8.18 -0.77 -7.99
N PRO A 218 8.44 -1.88 -8.71
CA PRO A 218 8.98 -3.11 -8.13
C PRO A 218 10.28 -2.90 -7.34
N ASN A 219 10.52 -3.79 -6.38
CA ASN A 219 11.81 -3.89 -5.75
C ASN A 219 12.80 -4.59 -6.70
N ASP A 220 14.00 -4.03 -6.84
CA ASP A 220 15.10 -4.62 -7.62
C ASP A 220 16.18 -5.27 -6.73
N GLY A 221 15.95 -5.32 -5.40
CA GLY A 221 16.81 -5.98 -4.42
C GLY A 221 18.12 -5.25 -4.15
N LEU A 222 18.33 -4.09 -4.78
CA LEU A 222 19.49 -3.24 -4.57
C LEU A 222 19.15 -2.32 -3.38
N GLY A 223 19.85 -2.48 -2.26
CA GLY A 223 19.60 -1.66 -1.07
C GLY A 223 19.49 -0.18 -1.43
N PHE A 224 18.34 0.43 -1.15
CA PHE A 224 18.04 1.80 -1.52
C PHE A 224 18.23 2.75 -0.32
N ARG A 225 18.21 4.06 -0.60
CA ARG A 225 18.48 5.12 0.39
C ARG A 225 17.34 6.12 0.49
N THR A 226 16.88 6.65 -0.64
CA THR A 226 15.77 7.62 -0.67
C THR A 226 14.90 7.35 -1.90
N GLY A 227 13.61 7.64 -1.80
CA GLY A 227 12.71 7.73 -2.95
C GLY A 227 11.81 8.97 -2.84
N TRP A 228 11.72 9.80 -3.87
CA TRP A 228 10.97 11.06 -3.78
C TRP A 228 10.39 11.47 -5.13
N TRP A 229 9.51 12.47 -5.10
CA TRP A 229 8.91 13.09 -6.27
C TRP A 229 9.86 14.02 -7.03
N PHE A 230 9.70 14.07 -8.35
CA PHE A 230 10.13 15.23 -9.13
C PHE A 230 9.18 16.41 -8.88
N PRO A 231 9.64 17.66 -9.00
CA PRO A 231 8.81 18.84 -8.69
C PRO A 231 7.52 18.97 -9.51
N ALA A 232 7.50 18.40 -10.72
CA ALA A 232 6.32 18.42 -11.58
C ALA A 232 5.27 17.34 -11.22
N GLY A 233 5.59 16.40 -10.33
CA GLY A 233 4.70 15.30 -9.94
C GLY A 233 4.59 14.16 -10.98
N ASP A 234 5.14 14.34 -12.19
CA ASP A 234 5.09 13.39 -13.31
C ASP A 234 6.05 12.20 -13.17
N ARG A 235 7.00 12.29 -12.25
CA ARG A 235 8.07 11.31 -12.06
C ARG A 235 8.41 11.16 -10.59
N VAL A 236 8.92 9.99 -10.24
CA VAL A 236 9.56 9.72 -8.95
C VAL A 236 10.95 9.15 -9.19
N TYR A 237 11.85 9.26 -8.21
CA TYR A 237 13.13 8.55 -8.24
C TYR A 237 13.29 7.62 -7.06
N ARG A 238 14.21 6.66 -7.22
CA ARG A 238 14.81 5.87 -6.14
C ARG A 238 16.32 5.98 -6.24
N SER A 239 16.98 6.21 -5.11
CA SER A 239 18.44 6.22 -5.03
C SER A 239 18.99 5.04 -4.25
N TYR A 240 20.19 4.62 -4.62
CA TYR A 240 20.78 3.36 -4.19
C TYR A 240 22.07 3.55 -3.41
N VAL A 241 22.41 2.55 -2.59
CA VAL A 241 23.64 2.53 -1.80
C VAL A 241 24.89 2.65 -2.67
N ASP A 242 24.84 2.13 -3.90
CA ASP A 242 25.93 2.18 -4.88
C ASP A 242 26.08 3.53 -5.59
N GLY A 243 25.26 4.52 -5.22
CA GLY A 243 25.29 5.86 -5.77
C GLY A 243 24.56 6.04 -7.09
N SER A 244 23.87 5.01 -7.59
CA SER A 244 22.96 5.15 -8.72
C SER A 244 21.61 5.74 -8.29
N VAL A 245 20.93 6.38 -9.25
CA VAL A 245 19.56 6.88 -9.13
C VAL A 245 18.78 6.35 -10.33
N ARG A 246 17.59 5.80 -10.06
CA ARG A 246 16.63 5.42 -11.08
C ARG A 246 15.43 6.35 -11.02
N VAL A 247 14.90 6.69 -12.17
CA VAL A 247 13.74 7.57 -12.35
C VAL A 247 12.62 6.78 -13.00
N PHE A 248 11.42 6.96 -12.49
CA PHE A 248 10.21 6.25 -12.89
C PHE A 248 9.11 7.26 -13.22
N ASP A 249 8.26 6.89 -14.17
CA ASP A 249 7.00 7.55 -14.41
C ASP A 249 6.08 7.35 -13.20
N SER A 250 5.46 8.43 -12.69
CA SER A 250 4.63 8.34 -11.48
C SER A 250 3.25 7.73 -11.72
N GLU A 251 2.74 7.77 -12.95
CA GLU A 251 1.44 7.22 -13.32
C GLU A 251 1.57 5.74 -13.69
N THR A 252 2.60 5.36 -14.45
CA THR A 252 2.72 3.98 -14.94
C THR A 252 3.75 3.14 -14.17
N GLY A 253 4.52 3.72 -13.25
CA GLY A 253 5.61 3.05 -12.53
C GLY A 253 6.79 2.59 -13.41
N ARG A 254 6.83 3.00 -14.68
CA ARG A 254 7.82 2.52 -15.66
C ARG A 254 9.17 3.21 -15.44
N GLU A 255 10.25 2.45 -15.45
CA GLU A 255 11.61 3.01 -15.43
C GLU A 255 11.88 3.84 -16.70
N LEU A 256 12.23 5.11 -16.51
CA LEU A 256 12.53 6.09 -17.55
C LEU A 256 14.04 6.29 -17.73
N LEU A 257 14.79 6.23 -16.63
CA LEU A 257 16.24 6.46 -16.60
C LEU A 257 16.88 5.68 -15.47
N SER A 258 18.11 5.22 -15.70
CA SER A 258 19.01 4.77 -14.66
C SER A 258 20.38 5.43 -14.85
N THR A 259 20.87 6.10 -13.82
CA THR A 259 22.22 6.70 -13.86
C THR A 259 23.29 5.61 -13.66
N PRO A 260 24.49 5.75 -14.22
CA PRO A 260 25.56 4.77 -14.06
C PRO A 260 25.89 4.45 -12.59
N THR A 261 26.05 3.17 -12.27
CA THR A 261 26.58 2.72 -10.98
C THR A 261 28.00 3.23 -10.78
N GLN A 262 28.33 3.74 -9.59
CA GLN A 262 29.70 4.13 -9.26
C GLN A 262 30.51 2.86 -8.91
N GLU A 263 31.53 2.50 -9.70
CA GLU A 263 32.33 1.29 -9.44
C GLU A 263 33.01 1.35 -8.06
N GLY A 264 32.76 0.37 -7.19
CA GLY A 264 33.46 0.19 -5.92
C GLY A 264 32.86 0.98 -4.74
N VAL A 265 32.56 0.27 -3.65
CA VAL A 265 32.01 0.82 -2.41
C VAL A 265 33.12 1.47 -1.57
N GLN A 266 33.55 2.67 -1.96
CA GLN A 266 34.30 3.55 -1.07
C GLN A 266 33.32 4.43 -0.27
N LYS A 267 33.66 4.82 0.96
CA LYS A 267 32.80 5.66 1.82
C LYS A 267 32.33 6.96 1.13
N SER A 268 33.17 7.55 0.28
CA SER A 268 32.85 8.74 -0.55
C SER A 268 31.77 8.49 -1.61
N ARG A 269 31.34 7.24 -1.83
CA ARG A 269 30.38 6.85 -2.87
C ARG A 269 29.06 6.30 -2.31
N ILE A 270 28.90 6.24 -0.99
CA ILE A 270 27.62 5.88 -0.36
C ILE A 270 26.71 7.10 -0.41
N MET A 271 25.66 7.03 -1.23
CA MET A 271 24.67 8.09 -1.30
C MET A 271 23.88 8.15 0.01
N PHE A 272 23.75 9.35 0.55
CA PHE A 272 23.03 9.63 1.79
C PHE A 272 21.69 10.31 1.51
N ARG A 273 21.70 11.32 0.63
CA ARG A 273 20.48 11.98 0.12
C ARG A 273 20.58 12.25 -1.36
N THR A 274 19.42 12.45 -1.95
CA THR A 274 19.25 12.84 -3.36
C THR A 274 18.19 13.94 -3.40
N HIS A 275 18.40 14.95 -4.23
CA HIS A 275 17.47 16.05 -4.42
C HIS A 275 17.41 16.40 -5.91
N VAL A 276 16.22 16.67 -6.43
CA VAL A 276 16.04 17.08 -7.82
C VAL A 276 15.90 18.60 -7.88
N SER A 277 16.48 19.23 -8.89
CA SER A 277 16.34 20.67 -9.12
C SER A 277 14.88 21.04 -9.39
N PRO A 278 14.42 22.26 -9.10
CA PRO A 278 13.04 22.69 -9.34
C PRO A 278 12.57 22.53 -10.80
N SER A 279 13.49 22.61 -11.76
CA SER A 279 13.18 22.36 -13.18
C SER A 279 12.96 20.88 -13.50
N GLY A 280 13.39 19.95 -12.64
CA GLY A 280 13.36 18.52 -12.89
C GLY A 280 14.44 18.04 -13.88
N GLU A 281 15.40 18.90 -14.22
CA GLU A 281 16.43 18.64 -15.22
C GLU A 281 17.77 18.24 -14.61
N GLU A 282 17.99 18.47 -13.31
CA GLU A 282 19.25 18.15 -12.63
C GLU A 282 18.97 17.34 -11.35
N ILE A 283 19.85 16.39 -11.05
CA ILE A 283 19.83 15.60 -9.83
C ILE A 283 21.06 15.97 -9.02
N LEU A 284 20.90 16.27 -7.74
CA LEU A 284 21.96 16.47 -6.75
C LEU A 284 22.04 15.25 -5.84
N GLY A 285 23.21 14.63 -5.79
CA GLY A 285 23.53 13.52 -4.92
C GLY A 285 24.46 13.98 -3.82
N VAL A 286 24.06 13.71 -2.59
CA VAL A 286 24.80 14.01 -1.36
C VAL A 286 25.37 12.71 -0.84
N TYR A 287 26.69 12.59 -0.85
CA TYR A 287 27.42 11.38 -0.47
C TYR A 287 28.04 11.51 0.91
N TRP A 288 27.88 10.46 1.70
CA TRP A 288 28.30 10.45 3.10
C TRP A 288 29.79 10.82 3.29
N GLY A 289 30.67 10.29 2.44
CA GLY A 289 32.11 10.57 2.55
C GLY A 289 32.57 11.92 2.01
N GLY A 290 31.69 12.93 1.96
CA GLY A 290 32.09 14.33 1.76
C GLY A 290 32.02 14.83 0.32
N THR A 291 31.28 14.15 -0.55
CA THR A 291 31.11 14.54 -1.95
C THR A 291 29.68 14.97 -2.22
N ALA A 292 29.50 16.08 -2.92
CA ALA A 292 28.25 16.46 -3.57
C ALA A 292 28.48 16.47 -5.09
N ARG A 293 27.60 15.84 -5.85
CA ARG A 293 27.70 15.80 -7.31
C ARG A 293 26.33 16.04 -7.93
N THR A 294 26.32 16.71 -9.08
CA THR A 294 25.13 16.83 -9.91
C THR A 294 25.23 16.10 -11.23
N TRP A 295 24.07 15.68 -11.72
CA TRP A 295 23.90 15.08 -13.03
C TRP A 295 22.74 15.74 -13.77
N ASP A 296 22.84 15.72 -15.09
CA ASP A 296 21.72 15.97 -15.96
C ASP A 296 20.73 14.79 -15.86
N ALA A 297 19.49 15.10 -15.49
CA ALA A 297 18.43 14.13 -15.21
C ALA A 297 17.85 13.47 -16.47
N LYS A 298 18.36 13.79 -17.66
CA LYS A 298 17.93 13.19 -18.94
C LYS A 298 18.99 12.27 -19.52
N THR A 299 20.25 12.66 -19.41
CA THR A 299 21.40 11.97 -20.00
C THR A 299 22.18 11.16 -18.99
N GLY A 300 22.08 11.49 -17.69
CA GLY A 300 22.90 10.92 -16.63
C GLY A 300 24.35 11.43 -16.63
N GLU A 301 24.68 12.42 -17.46
CA GLU A 301 26.02 13.00 -17.50
C GLU A 301 26.28 13.85 -16.25
N SER A 302 27.49 13.71 -15.68
CA SER A 302 27.91 14.51 -14.53
C SER A 302 28.12 15.97 -14.95
N LEU A 303 27.51 16.90 -14.21
CA LEU A 303 27.62 18.34 -14.46
C LEU A 303 28.77 18.96 -13.67
N TRP A 304 28.76 18.80 -12.35
CA TRP A 304 29.84 19.27 -11.48
C TRP A 304 29.94 18.45 -10.19
N GLU A 305 31.06 18.58 -9.49
CA GLU A 305 31.36 17.88 -8.24
C GLU A 305 32.10 18.79 -7.26
N VAL A 306 31.75 18.70 -5.98
CA VAL A 306 32.46 19.31 -4.87
C VAL A 306 32.81 18.22 -3.86
N THR A 307 34.05 18.19 -3.38
CA THR A 307 34.50 17.22 -2.36
C THR A 307 35.27 17.93 -1.24
N ARG A 308 34.96 17.56 0.02
CA ARG A 308 35.72 17.97 1.22
C ARG A 308 36.14 16.75 2.02
N ASP A 309 37.21 16.91 2.79
CA ASP A 309 37.68 15.91 3.76
C ASP A 309 36.89 16.00 5.09
N THR A 310 35.56 15.97 4.97
CA THR A 310 34.61 15.94 6.08
C THR A 310 33.30 15.34 5.58
N GLU A 311 32.54 14.70 6.46
CA GLU A 311 31.28 14.04 6.08
C GLU A 311 30.19 15.08 5.73
N LEU A 312 29.31 14.69 4.81
CA LEU A 312 28.22 15.53 4.29
C LEU A 312 26.87 14.83 4.53
N TYR A 313 25.96 15.49 5.25
CA TYR A 313 24.66 14.92 5.66
C TYR A 313 23.45 15.65 5.07
N ALA A 314 23.61 16.92 4.73
CA ALA A 314 22.51 17.74 4.25
C ALA A 314 22.90 18.45 2.95
N GLY A 315 21.96 18.51 2.01
CA GLY A 315 22.09 19.34 0.84
C GLY A 315 20.74 19.52 0.17
N GLU A 316 20.48 20.66 -0.43
CA GLU A 316 19.19 20.95 -1.05
C GLU A 316 19.27 22.12 -2.04
N TRP A 317 18.45 22.05 -3.08
CA TRP A 317 18.24 23.12 -4.04
C TRP A 317 17.40 24.26 -3.46
N SER A 318 17.72 25.50 -3.82
CA SER A 318 16.78 26.60 -3.64
C SER A 318 15.58 26.40 -4.57
N PRO A 319 14.34 26.72 -4.14
CA PRO A 319 13.14 26.59 -4.97
C PRO A 319 13.18 27.37 -6.30
N ASP A 320 13.95 28.45 -6.37
CA ASP A 320 14.21 29.21 -7.60
C ASP A 320 15.18 28.50 -8.59
N GLY A 321 15.83 27.41 -8.17
CA GLY A 321 16.77 26.61 -8.95
C GLY A 321 18.11 27.29 -9.21
N THR A 322 18.36 28.47 -8.65
CA THR A 322 19.58 29.25 -8.90
C THR A 322 20.75 28.86 -8.01
N ARG A 323 20.48 28.20 -6.88
CA ARG A 323 21.45 27.84 -5.87
C ARG A 323 21.19 26.44 -5.33
N PHE A 324 22.20 25.87 -4.71
CA PHE A 324 22.04 24.77 -3.77
C PHE A 324 22.92 25.04 -2.56
N ALA A 325 22.52 24.52 -1.41
CA ALA A 325 23.29 24.62 -0.18
C ALA A 325 23.68 23.23 0.31
N LEU A 326 24.82 23.15 0.99
CA LEU A 326 25.39 21.94 1.55
C LEU A 326 25.73 22.17 3.03
N GLY A 327 25.34 21.22 3.87
CA GLY A 327 25.57 21.22 5.31
C GLY A 327 26.48 20.06 5.73
N TRP A 328 27.58 20.42 6.39
CA TRP A 328 28.68 19.51 6.70
C TRP A 328 28.69 19.09 8.17
N VAL A 329 29.36 17.97 8.48
CA VAL A 329 29.47 17.47 9.86
C VAL A 329 30.26 18.40 10.78
N ASP A 330 31.16 19.20 10.23
CA ASP A 330 31.90 20.21 11.00
C ASP A 330 31.10 21.50 11.28
N GLY A 331 29.80 21.51 10.96
CA GLY A 331 28.88 22.61 11.24
C GLY A 331 28.96 23.75 10.22
N VAL A 332 29.82 23.63 9.20
CA VAL A 332 29.91 24.59 8.10
C VAL A 332 28.68 24.47 7.20
N ILE A 333 28.22 25.60 6.69
CA ILE A 333 27.23 25.70 5.63
C ILE A 333 27.90 26.36 4.43
N GLN A 334 27.74 25.78 3.25
CA GLN A 334 28.20 26.36 1.99
C GLN A 334 27.04 26.51 1.02
N VAL A 335 26.97 27.64 0.33
CA VAL A 335 25.97 27.92 -0.71
C VAL A 335 26.71 28.10 -2.03
N TYR A 336 26.19 27.48 -3.08
CA TYR A 336 26.81 27.45 -4.39
C TYR A 336 25.82 27.93 -5.46
N ASP A 337 26.36 28.48 -6.53
CA ASP A 337 25.62 28.80 -7.75
C ASP A 337 25.34 27.50 -8.52
N ALA A 338 24.05 27.23 -8.76
CA ALA A 338 23.57 26.02 -9.44
C ALA A 338 24.22 25.81 -10.80
N ARG A 339 24.30 26.90 -11.58
CA ARG A 339 24.67 26.88 -13.00
C ARG A 339 26.17 26.73 -13.19
N THR A 340 26.97 27.30 -12.29
CA THR A 340 28.43 27.36 -12.43
C THR A 340 29.17 26.45 -11.45
N GLY A 341 28.50 25.95 -10.41
CA GLY A 341 29.11 25.18 -9.33
C GLY A 341 30.07 26.00 -8.46
N GLN A 342 30.09 27.33 -8.60
CA GLN A 342 30.97 28.19 -7.81
C GLN A 342 30.42 28.39 -6.40
N GLU A 343 31.30 28.32 -5.40
CA GLU A 343 30.97 28.69 -4.02
C GLU A 343 30.64 30.19 -3.96
N LEU A 344 29.45 30.51 -3.46
CA LEU A 344 28.99 31.87 -3.23
C LEU A 344 29.23 32.30 -1.79
N LEU A 345 28.93 31.42 -0.84
CA LEU A 345 29.02 31.69 0.60
C LEU A 345 29.58 30.47 1.33
N SER A 346 30.36 30.72 2.39
CA SER A 346 30.84 29.71 3.32
C SER A 346 30.93 30.32 4.72
N TYR A 347 30.23 29.71 5.68
CA TYR A 347 30.18 30.22 7.05
C TYR A 347 29.93 29.10 8.05
N ASN A 348 30.27 29.37 9.31
CA ASN A 348 30.09 28.42 10.40
C ASN A 348 28.66 28.55 10.94
N GLY A 349 27.81 27.59 10.58
CA GLY A 349 26.40 27.60 10.96
C GLY A 349 26.16 27.09 12.37
N HIS A 350 26.76 25.93 12.69
CA HIS A 350 26.58 25.26 13.98
C HIS A 350 27.95 24.93 14.60
N PRO A 351 28.54 25.84 15.40
CA PRO A 351 29.93 25.70 15.88
C PRO A 351 30.21 24.48 16.76
N LEU A 352 29.16 23.80 17.23
CA LEU A 352 29.23 22.68 18.17
C LEU A 352 28.52 21.42 17.66
N GLY A 353 27.93 21.46 16.46
CA GLY A 353 27.02 20.41 16.00
C GLY A 353 27.07 20.21 14.49
N GLU A 354 26.94 18.95 14.09
CA GLU A 354 26.78 18.58 12.69
C GLU A 354 25.46 19.08 12.12
N ILE A 355 25.46 19.50 10.85
CA ILE A 355 24.22 19.83 10.14
C ILE A 355 23.52 18.52 9.79
N THR A 356 22.34 18.28 10.37
CA THR A 356 21.57 17.02 10.19
C THR A 356 20.51 17.15 9.10
N TRP A 357 19.85 18.30 9.04
CA TRP A 357 18.82 18.62 8.06
C TRP A 357 18.96 20.07 7.57
N MET A 358 18.40 20.30 6.39
CA MET A 358 18.32 21.58 5.72
C MET A 358 16.99 21.65 4.98
N ARG A 359 16.28 22.79 5.08
CA ARG A 359 15.10 23.10 4.27
C ARG A 359 15.11 24.54 3.79
N TRP A 360 15.09 24.77 2.48
CA TRP A 360 14.86 26.09 1.92
C TRP A 360 13.42 26.56 2.15
N SER A 361 13.27 27.86 2.41
CA SER A 361 11.97 28.52 2.40
C SER A 361 11.44 28.61 0.95
N PRO A 362 10.12 28.56 0.73
CA PRO A 362 9.52 28.54 -0.61
C PRO A 362 9.91 29.72 -1.51
N ASP A 363 10.17 30.89 -0.93
CA ASP A 363 10.59 32.11 -1.64
C ASP A 363 12.10 32.17 -1.95
N SER A 364 12.86 31.13 -1.57
CA SER A 364 14.32 31.03 -1.72
C SER A 364 15.12 32.11 -0.98
N SER A 365 14.49 32.88 -0.08
CA SER A 365 15.16 33.98 0.61
C SER A 365 15.89 33.52 1.87
N ARG A 366 15.38 32.46 2.50
CA ARG A 366 15.92 31.88 3.73
C ARG A 366 16.04 30.36 3.62
N PHE A 367 16.78 29.76 4.53
CA PHE A 367 16.71 28.32 4.77
C PHE A 367 16.92 28.02 6.25
N VAL A 368 16.36 26.90 6.70
CA VAL A 368 16.54 26.39 8.06
C VAL A 368 17.56 25.27 8.06
N THR A 369 18.39 25.20 9.09
CA THR A 369 19.28 24.05 9.35
C THR A 369 19.07 23.55 10.76
N THR A 370 19.21 22.24 10.98
CA THR A 370 19.08 21.59 12.30
C THR A 370 20.40 20.95 12.71
N ASP A 371 20.64 20.83 14.02
CA ASP A 371 21.76 20.08 14.60
C ASP A 371 21.31 18.96 15.56
N ASN A 372 22.27 18.14 16.00
CA ASN A 372 22.05 17.06 16.96
C ASN A 372 21.79 17.52 18.41
N PHE A 373 21.78 18.82 18.68
CA PHE A 373 21.68 19.41 20.01
C PHE A 373 20.44 20.29 20.15
N ALA A 374 19.37 19.93 19.43
CA ALA A 374 18.07 20.58 19.50
C ALA A 374 18.04 22.02 18.98
N ARG A 375 19.06 22.43 18.22
CA ARG A 375 19.11 23.77 17.63
C ARG A 375 18.66 23.69 16.20
N PHE A 376 17.88 24.69 15.81
CA PHE A 376 17.63 24.94 14.40
C PHE A 376 17.64 26.43 14.14
N ASN A 377 18.33 26.82 13.08
CA ASN A 377 18.64 28.20 12.79
C ASN A 377 18.07 28.55 11.44
N ILE A 378 17.50 29.75 11.32
CA ILE A 378 17.07 30.31 10.05
C ILE A 378 18.14 31.28 9.60
N TRP A 379 18.61 31.10 8.36
CA TRP A 379 19.67 31.88 7.76
C TRP A 379 19.12 32.70 6.61
N ASP A 380 19.64 33.91 6.44
CA ASP A 380 19.44 34.66 5.21
C ASP A 380 20.30 34.03 4.11
N ALA A 381 19.66 33.63 3.02
CA ALA A 381 20.33 32.86 1.98
C ALA A 381 21.23 33.71 1.06
N ALA A 382 21.09 35.04 1.08
CA ALA A 382 21.87 35.95 0.26
C ALA A 382 23.12 36.44 0.99
N THR A 383 23.03 36.67 2.31
CA THR A 383 24.15 37.19 3.11
C THR A 383 24.85 36.11 3.94
N GLY A 384 24.16 35.02 4.25
CA GLY A 384 24.63 34.01 5.20
C GLY A 384 24.54 34.44 6.66
N GLU A 385 23.86 35.56 6.95
CA GLU A 385 23.64 36.03 8.31
C GLU A 385 22.54 35.22 9.02
N LEU A 386 22.72 35.00 10.32
CA LEU A 386 21.73 34.35 11.16
C LEU A 386 20.50 35.26 11.30
N SER A 387 19.38 34.85 10.71
CA SER A 387 18.11 35.56 10.83
C SER A 387 17.41 35.27 12.16
N LEU A 388 17.44 34.00 12.60
CA LEU A 388 16.76 33.57 13.82
C LEU A 388 17.47 32.36 14.44
N ASP A 389 17.78 32.47 15.74
CA ASP A 389 18.36 31.42 16.58
C ASP A 389 17.22 30.75 17.37
N LEU A 390 16.75 29.59 16.90
CA LEU A 390 15.71 28.81 17.58
C LEU A 390 16.39 27.69 18.36
N LYS A 391 16.81 28.02 19.58
CA LYS A 391 17.18 27.04 20.59
C LYS A 391 15.93 26.57 21.31
N SER A 392 15.78 25.26 21.50
CA SER A 392 14.92 24.79 22.59
C SER A 392 15.55 25.17 23.93
N ASP A 393 14.73 25.54 24.90
CA ASP A 393 15.17 25.75 26.29
C ASP A 393 15.65 24.44 26.95
N GLU A 394 15.37 23.31 26.30
CA GLU A 394 15.68 21.95 26.72
C GLU A 394 16.63 21.29 25.72
N THR A 395 17.93 21.23 26.05
CA THR A 395 18.98 20.64 25.20
C THR A 395 18.93 19.10 25.11
N THR A 396 17.81 18.48 25.49
CA THR A 396 17.72 17.03 25.71
C THR A 396 17.18 16.29 24.49
N TYR A 397 16.40 16.94 23.63
CA TYR A 397 15.65 16.27 22.56
C TYR A 397 15.98 16.86 21.18
N ARG A 398 16.36 16.01 20.22
CA ARG A 398 16.76 16.46 18.89
C ARG A 398 15.55 16.78 18.02
N VAL A 399 15.73 17.68 17.06
CA VAL A 399 14.76 17.89 15.99
C VAL A 399 15.06 16.87 14.89
N THR A 400 14.09 16.03 14.58
CA THR A 400 14.26 14.91 13.62
C THR A 400 13.78 15.26 12.23
N ALA A 401 12.82 16.18 12.13
CA ALA A 401 12.21 16.57 10.87
C ALA A 401 11.76 18.05 10.92
N VAL A 402 11.85 18.73 9.78
CA VAL A 402 11.45 20.13 9.63
C VAL A 402 10.82 20.37 8.25
N ALA A 403 9.77 21.20 8.20
CA ALA A 403 9.13 21.65 6.96
C ALA A 403 8.66 23.10 7.07
N TRP A 404 8.68 23.81 5.94
CA TRP A 404 8.11 25.14 5.81
C TRP A 404 6.64 25.07 5.41
N SER A 405 5.82 26.00 5.89
CA SER A 405 4.51 26.26 5.29
C SER A 405 4.68 26.79 3.87
N ALA A 406 3.71 26.54 3.00
CA ALA A 406 3.75 26.95 1.59
C ALA A 406 3.94 28.48 1.41
N ASP A 407 3.46 29.28 2.36
CA ASP A 407 3.63 30.74 2.37
C ASP A 407 4.97 31.22 2.98
N GLY A 408 5.81 30.30 3.47
CA GLY A 408 7.11 30.58 4.07
C GLY A 408 7.06 31.29 5.43
N LYS A 409 5.90 31.44 6.05
CA LYS A 409 5.74 32.19 7.31
C LYS A 409 5.85 31.31 8.56
N ARG A 410 5.64 30.01 8.43
CA ARG A 410 5.63 29.06 9.54
C ARG A 410 6.58 27.90 9.28
N LEU A 411 7.04 27.33 10.38
CA LEU A 411 7.88 26.14 10.42
C LEU A 411 7.20 25.08 11.28
N ALA A 412 7.12 23.87 10.74
CA ALA A 412 6.77 22.69 11.49
C ALA A 412 8.05 21.95 11.87
N THR A 413 8.16 21.57 13.14
CA THR A 413 9.32 20.83 13.65
C THR A 413 8.84 19.65 14.47
N TYR A 414 9.44 18.49 14.24
CA TYR A 414 9.22 17.31 15.06
C TYR A 414 10.44 17.04 15.94
N ARG A 415 10.21 16.72 17.21
CA ARG A 415 11.25 16.38 18.19
C ARG A 415 11.21 14.90 18.56
N ASP A 416 12.36 14.35 18.95
CA ASP A 416 12.50 12.95 19.40
C ASP A 416 11.62 12.56 20.61
N ASP A 417 11.08 13.52 21.36
CA ASP A 417 10.10 13.27 22.44
C ASP A 417 8.65 13.19 21.96
N GLY A 418 8.43 13.19 20.65
CA GLY A 418 7.11 13.06 20.05
C GLY A 418 6.37 14.38 19.91
N VAL A 419 7.00 15.53 20.16
CA VAL A 419 6.33 16.83 20.05
C VAL A 419 6.42 17.37 18.63
N LEU A 420 5.27 17.60 18.01
CA LEU A 420 5.11 18.38 16.78
C LEU A 420 4.79 19.83 17.15
N SER A 421 5.65 20.77 16.78
CA SER A 421 5.44 22.20 17.04
C SER A 421 5.34 23.00 15.75
N ILE A 422 4.42 23.95 15.73
CA ILE A 422 4.27 24.95 14.67
C ILE A 422 4.75 26.29 15.19
N ARG A 423 5.68 26.92 14.49
CA ARG A 423 6.31 28.16 14.91
C ARG A 423 6.23 29.23 13.85
N ASP A 424 6.14 30.47 14.27
CA ASP A 424 6.31 31.62 13.39
C ASP A 424 7.79 31.73 12.99
N ALA A 425 8.06 31.76 11.68
CA ALA A 425 9.41 31.72 11.14
C ALA A 425 10.13 33.08 11.16
N THR A 426 9.48 34.12 11.67
CA THR A 426 10.07 35.46 11.82
C THR A 426 10.43 35.74 13.28
N THR A 427 9.54 35.38 14.19
CA THR A 427 9.65 35.66 15.63
C THR A 427 10.17 34.47 16.43
N GLY A 428 9.93 33.24 15.94
CA GLY A 428 10.26 32.01 16.65
C GLY A 428 9.21 31.55 17.65
N GLU A 429 8.13 32.31 17.81
CA GLU A 429 7.05 32.00 18.74
C GLU A 429 6.37 30.68 18.35
N THR A 430 6.09 29.84 19.36
CA THR A 430 5.32 28.60 19.15
C THR A 430 3.84 28.94 19.07
N LEU A 431 3.26 28.73 17.89
CA LEU A 431 1.87 28.99 17.58
C LEU A 431 0.96 27.83 17.99
N GLN A 432 1.45 26.60 17.82
CA GLN A 432 0.72 25.37 18.15
C GLN A 432 1.70 24.28 18.59
N SER A 433 1.26 23.39 19.49
CA SER A 433 2.02 22.23 19.91
C SER A 433 1.10 21.02 20.07
N MET A 434 1.45 19.91 19.44
CA MET A 434 0.69 18.67 19.42
C MET A 434 1.57 17.53 19.93
N LEU A 435 0.96 16.56 20.61
CA LEU A 435 1.61 15.29 20.87
C LEU A 435 1.43 14.42 19.63
N GLY A 436 2.55 14.14 18.96
CA GLY A 436 2.64 13.37 17.74
C GLY A 436 2.63 11.86 17.96
N GLN A 437 3.34 11.16 17.10
CA GLN A 437 3.49 9.71 17.09
C GLN A 437 4.46 9.23 18.18
N ASP A 438 4.20 8.03 18.72
CA ASP A 438 5.00 7.41 19.80
C ASP A 438 6.39 6.95 19.35
N LYS A 439 6.59 6.85 18.03
CA LYS A 439 7.86 6.46 17.41
C LYS A 439 8.50 7.65 16.74
N GLN A 440 9.79 7.50 16.47
CA GLN A 440 10.58 8.56 15.85
C GLN A 440 10.04 8.87 14.44
N VAL A 441 9.51 10.09 14.29
CA VAL A 441 9.13 10.67 13.00
C VAL A 441 10.38 11.12 12.28
N ASN A 442 10.57 10.62 11.07
CA ASN A 442 11.75 10.90 10.26
C ASN A 442 11.47 11.89 9.12
N TRP A 443 10.20 12.05 8.73
CA TRP A 443 9.78 12.96 7.67
C TRP A 443 8.51 13.71 8.03
N ILE A 444 8.48 14.97 7.59
CA ILE A 444 7.37 15.89 7.73
C ILE A 444 7.23 16.67 6.41
N ASP A 445 6.02 16.72 5.88
CA ASP A 445 5.66 17.49 4.70
C ASP A 445 4.46 18.39 5.01
N TRP A 446 4.49 19.61 4.51
CA TRP A 446 3.37 20.55 4.62
C TRP A 446 2.56 20.51 3.34
N PHE A 447 1.24 20.44 3.46
CA PHE A 447 0.36 20.45 2.30
C PHE A 447 0.45 21.79 1.53
N PRO A 448 0.54 21.77 0.19
CA PRO A 448 0.78 22.98 -0.59
C PRO A 448 -0.42 23.95 -0.58
N ALA A 449 -1.65 23.42 -0.58
CA ALA A 449 -2.87 24.22 -0.67
C ALA A 449 -3.67 24.29 0.65
N GLN A 450 -3.44 23.36 1.58
CA GLN A 450 -4.18 23.25 2.83
C GLN A 450 -3.30 23.50 4.04
N ASP A 451 -3.89 23.98 5.12
CA ASP A 451 -3.18 24.16 6.38
C ASP A 451 -3.09 22.85 7.18
N ARG A 452 -2.47 21.86 6.54
CA ARG A 452 -2.27 20.51 7.08
C ARG A 452 -0.82 20.10 6.99
N ILE A 453 -0.47 19.13 7.81
CA ILE A 453 0.87 18.53 7.85
C ILE A 453 0.75 17.02 7.81
N MET A 454 1.60 16.39 7.02
CA MET A 454 1.83 14.95 7.05
C MET A 454 3.09 14.63 7.85
N THR A 455 3.00 13.71 8.80
CA THR A 455 4.17 13.12 9.49
C THR A 455 4.25 11.65 9.17
N SER A 456 5.47 11.11 9.09
CA SER A 456 5.69 9.67 8.92
C SER A 456 6.80 9.16 9.85
N ASP A 457 6.53 8.04 10.52
CA ASP A 457 7.45 7.46 11.50
C ASP A 457 8.14 6.18 11.04
N SER A 458 9.15 5.80 11.81
CA SER A 458 9.96 4.60 11.60
C SER A 458 9.21 3.26 11.71
N SER A 459 7.98 3.25 12.22
CA SER A 459 7.18 2.05 12.48
C SER A 459 6.16 1.71 11.40
N GLY A 460 5.92 2.60 10.45
CA GLY A 460 4.89 2.39 9.43
C GLY A 460 3.74 3.39 9.47
N GLU A 461 3.69 4.27 10.46
CA GLU A 461 2.54 5.15 10.64
C GLU A 461 2.73 6.49 9.94
N ILE A 462 1.72 6.89 9.17
CA ILE A 462 1.57 8.21 8.56
C ILE A 462 0.39 8.90 9.24
N LYS A 463 0.58 10.10 9.77
CA LYS A 463 -0.50 10.92 10.32
C LYS A 463 -0.64 12.23 9.57
N ILE A 464 -1.89 12.66 9.40
CA ILE A 464 -2.25 13.96 8.85
C ILE A 464 -2.86 14.80 9.96
N TRP A 465 -2.33 16.01 10.13
CA TRP A 465 -2.70 16.94 11.20
C TRP A 465 -3.29 18.20 10.62
N ASP A 466 -4.34 18.71 11.25
CA ASP A 466 -4.86 20.05 11.01
C ASP A 466 -4.05 21.05 11.83
N VAL A 467 -3.46 22.05 11.18
CA VAL A 467 -2.50 22.98 11.81
C VAL A 467 -3.18 23.91 12.81
N GLU A 468 -4.39 24.38 12.50
CA GLU A 468 -5.11 25.36 13.32
C GLU A 468 -5.66 24.69 14.59
N SER A 469 -6.41 23.60 14.44
CA SER A 469 -7.03 22.90 15.57
C SER A 469 -6.05 22.00 16.34
N GLY A 470 -4.97 21.57 15.69
CA GLY A 470 -4.05 20.56 16.22
C GLY A 470 -4.64 19.14 16.26
N ALA A 471 -5.79 18.92 15.61
CA ALA A 471 -6.43 17.62 15.57
C ALA A 471 -5.79 16.71 14.53
N GLU A 472 -5.75 15.41 14.83
CA GLU A 472 -5.48 14.37 13.85
C GLU A 472 -6.67 14.28 12.88
N VAL A 473 -6.40 14.42 11.58
CA VAL A 473 -7.38 14.34 10.50
C VAL A 473 -7.49 12.91 9.98
N ALA A 474 -6.36 12.23 9.85
CA ALA A 474 -6.28 10.85 9.36
C ALA A 474 -5.00 10.18 9.86
N SER A 475 -5.04 8.85 9.96
CA SER A 475 -3.87 8.00 10.17
C SER A 475 -3.93 6.81 9.23
N LEU A 476 -2.79 6.47 8.64
CA LEU A 476 -2.57 5.34 7.74
C LEU A 476 -1.41 4.51 8.28
N THR A 477 -1.46 3.19 8.13
CA THR A 477 -0.38 2.30 8.56
C THR A 477 0.08 1.42 7.40
N PHE A 478 1.37 1.51 7.09
CA PHE A 478 2.05 0.73 6.06
C PHE A 478 3.10 -0.17 6.70
N PRO A 479 2.85 -1.49 6.81
CA PRO A 479 3.86 -2.43 7.28
C PRO A 479 5.13 -2.33 6.43
N ASP A 480 6.28 -2.29 7.07
CA ASP A 480 7.60 -2.16 6.43
C ASP A 480 7.89 -0.81 5.73
N MET A 481 7.13 0.25 6.01
CA MET A 481 7.49 1.59 5.53
C MET A 481 8.88 2.01 6.02
N TYR A 482 9.66 2.56 5.10
CA TYR A 482 10.89 3.29 5.39
C TYR A 482 10.64 4.80 5.45
N MET A 483 9.86 5.31 4.50
CA MET A 483 9.57 6.74 4.33
C MET A 483 8.26 6.94 3.57
N ALA A 484 7.59 8.05 3.83
CA ALA A 484 6.52 8.59 3.01
C ALA A 484 6.84 10.02 2.54
N ALA A 485 6.38 10.38 1.34
CA ALA A 485 6.61 11.68 0.73
C ALA A 485 5.33 12.19 0.05
N LEU A 486 4.93 13.42 0.36
CA LEU A 486 3.78 14.07 -0.26
C LEU A 486 4.10 14.51 -1.69
N SER A 487 3.16 14.34 -2.61
CA SER A 487 3.27 14.86 -3.98
C SER A 487 3.27 16.40 -4.00
N PRO A 488 3.85 17.03 -5.03
CA PRO A 488 3.92 18.49 -5.12
C PRO A 488 2.57 19.21 -5.14
N ASP A 489 1.53 18.56 -5.64
CA ASP A 489 0.15 19.06 -5.64
C ASP A 489 -0.62 18.72 -4.35
N GLY A 490 -0.05 17.84 -3.50
CA GLY A 490 -0.63 17.41 -2.25
C GLY A 490 -1.70 16.33 -2.36
N HIS A 491 -1.98 15.80 -3.56
CA HIS A 491 -3.05 14.83 -3.78
C HIS A 491 -2.60 13.37 -3.67
N GLN A 492 -1.30 13.09 -3.59
CA GLN A 492 -0.76 11.73 -3.56
C GLN A 492 0.35 11.60 -2.52
N VAL A 493 0.57 10.38 -2.06
CA VAL A 493 1.66 10.01 -1.17
C VAL A 493 2.45 8.88 -1.80
N LEU A 494 3.76 9.06 -1.88
CA LEU A 494 4.72 8.02 -2.22
C LEU A 494 5.19 7.35 -0.93
N VAL A 495 4.88 6.08 -0.74
CA VAL A 495 5.45 5.22 0.31
C VAL A 495 6.59 4.40 -0.26
N THR A 496 7.74 4.48 0.39
CA THR A 496 8.89 3.62 0.11
C THR A 496 9.03 2.60 1.24
N THR A 497 8.99 1.31 0.92
CA THR A 497 9.12 0.22 1.91
C THR A 497 10.56 -0.28 2.02
N ARG A 498 10.99 -0.81 3.18
CA ARG A 498 12.39 -1.19 3.44
C ARG A 498 12.85 -2.39 2.60
N SER A 499 11.94 -3.32 2.33
CA SER A 499 12.23 -4.57 1.62
C SER A 499 11.30 -4.84 0.43
N GLY A 500 10.35 -3.94 0.15
CA GLY A 500 9.34 -4.10 -0.89
C GLY A 500 9.35 -2.99 -1.95
N PRO A 501 8.23 -2.79 -2.66
CA PRO A 501 8.11 -1.79 -3.71
C PRO A 501 7.99 -0.35 -3.17
N MET A 502 8.10 0.62 -4.08
CA MET A 502 7.55 1.96 -3.87
C MET A 502 6.10 1.95 -4.34
N ILE A 503 5.22 2.52 -3.54
CA ILE A 503 3.77 2.54 -3.75
C ILE A 503 3.35 4.00 -3.76
N ILE A 504 2.70 4.43 -4.82
CA ILE A 504 2.08 5.76 -4.89
C ILE A 504 0.59 5.57 -4.65
N PHE A 505 0.01 6.35 -3.75
CA PHE A 505 -1.43 6.34 -3.53
C PHE A 505 -2.05 7.72 -3.42
N ASP A 506 -3.31 7.82 -3.81
CA ASP A 506 -4.09 9.05 -3.72
C ASP A 506 -4.54 9.33 -2.28
N ILE A 507 -4.51 10.61 -1.91
CA ILE A 507 -5.00 11.09 -0.62
C ILE A 507 -5.95 12.27 -0.79
N TRP A 508 -7.11 12.15 -0.14
CA TRP A 508 -8.16 13.16 -0.24
C TRP A 508 -7.90 14.31 0.71
N GLN A 509 -7.95 15.52 0.17
CA GLN A 509 -7.71 16.75 0.90
C GLN A 509 -8.99 17.26 1.55
N SER A 510 -10.17 16.79 1.14
CA SER A 510 -11.43 17.14 1.76
C SER A 510 -12.41 15.97 1.80
N ARG A 511 -13.41 16.09 2.68
CA ARG A 511 -14.55 15.17 2.70
C ARG A 511 -15.29 15.24 1.36
N GLU A 512 -15.37 16.43 0.77
CA GLU A 512 -15.99 16.69 -0.52
C GLU A 512 -15.25 15.97 -1.65
N GLU A 513 -13.92 15.99 -1.68
CA GLU A 513 -13.12 15.21 -2.64
C GLU A 513 -13.31 13.70 -2.47
N LEU A 514 -13.36 13.20 -1.23
CA LEU A 514 -13.69 11.80 -0.97
C LEU A 514 -15.12 11.45 -1.44
N ILE A 515 -16.07 12.37 -1.24
CA ILE A 515 -17.46 12.23 -1.70
C ILE A 515 -17.53 12.25 -3.23
N ASP A 516 -16.76 13.11 -3.90
CA ASP A 516 -16.75 13.24 -5.36
C ASP A 516 -16.08 12.04 -6.02
N LEU A 517 -14.96 11.53 -5.48
CA LEU A 517 -14.40 10.23 -5.90
C LEU A 517 -15.42 9.12 -5.70
N ALA A 518 -16.06 9.06 -4.52
CA ALA A 518 -17.10 8.08 -4.26
C ALA A 518 -18.28 8.21 -5.23
N LYS A 519 -18.55 9.39 -5.82
CA LYS A 519 -19.63 9.55 -6.81
C LYS A 519 -19.22 9.05 -8.19
N ASP A 520 -17.93 9.09 -8.48
CA ASP A 520 -17.37 8.64 -9.74
C ASP A 520 -17.17 7.12 -9.74
N CYS A 521 -16.80 6.50 -8.61
CA CYS A 521 -16.63 5.05 -8.50
C CYS A 521 -17.91 4.30 -8.05
N CYS A 522 -18.81 4.95 -7.28
CA CYS A 522 -20.00 4.30 -6.73
C CYS A 522 -21.32 4.95 -7.16
N VAL A 523 -22.34 4.11 -7.42
CA VAL A 523 -23.71 4.59 -7.61
C VAL A 523 -24.31 4.90 -6.24
N PHE A 524 -24.37 6.18 -5.88
CA PHE A 524 -25.14 6.60 -4.71
C PHE A 524 -26.64 6.34 -4.94
N ARG A 525 -27.23 5.49 -4.09
CA ARG A 525 -28.68 5.52 -3.85
C ARG A 525 -28.94 5.91 -2.42
N ASP A 526 -30.02 6.67 -2.22
CA ASP A 526 -30.53 6.87 -0.87
C ASP A 526 -30.85 5.52 -0.21
N LEU A 527 -30.40 5.37 1.03
CA LEU A 527 -30.78 4.23 1.88
C LEU A 527 -32.29 4.21 2.03
N THR A 528 -32.90 3.04 1.87
CA THR A 528 -34.35 2.91 2.08
C THR A 528 -34.68 3.18 3.55
N PRO A 529 -35.95 3.51 3.88
CA PRO A 529 -36.38 3.67 5.26
C PRO A 529 -36.04 2.46 6.14
N GLU A 530 -36.12 1.24 5.59
CA GLU A 530 -35.79 -0.01 6.27
C GLU A 530 -34.29 -0.12 6.57
N GLU A 531 -33.43 0.26 5.62
CA GLU A 531 -31.98 0.26 5.78
C GLU A 531 -31.53 1.31 6.79
N ARG A 532 -32.10 2.52 6.75
CA ARG A 532 -31.84 3.55 7.78
C ARG A 532 -32.23 3.09 9.17
N GLN A 533 -33.34 2.36 9.29
CA GLN A 533 -33.77 1.77 10.55
C GLN A 533 -32.81 0.68 11.04
N GLN A 534 -32.32 -0.17 10.12
CA GLN A 534 -31.31 -1.19 10.41
C GLN A 534 -30.00 -0.59 10.91
N PHE A 535 -29.59 0.56 10.38
CA PHE A 535 -28.35 1.27 10.76
C PHE A 535 -28.54 2.33 11.86
N GLY A 536 -29.75 2.49 12.42
CA GLY A 536 -30.02 3.47 13.47
C GLY A 536 -29.94 4.94 13.03
N LEU A 537 -30.07 5.21 11.73
CA LEU A 537 -30.03 6.55 11.15
C LEU A 537 -31.41 7.23 11.18
N PRO A 538 -31.47 8.56 11.35
CA PRO A 538 -32.74 9.29 11.35
C PRO A 538 -33.46 9.19 9.99
N PRO A 539 -34.80 9.14 9.99
CA PRO A 539 -35.59 9.09 8.76
C PRO A 539 -35.35 10.34 7.90
N VAL A 540 -35.40 10.18 6.57
CA VAL A 540 -35.28 11.31 5.64
C VAL A 540 -36.46 12.25 5.88
N VAL A 541 -36.18 13.45 6.40
CA VAL A 541 -37.17 14.52 6.41
C VAL A 541 -37.15 15.10 5.00
N GLN A 542 -38.14 14.77 4.18
CA GLN A 542 -38.36 15.51 2.93
C GLN A 542 -38.67 16.96 3.31
N ALA A 543 -37.76 17.88 2.98
CA ALA A 543 -38.08 19.30 3.02
C ALA A 543 -39.07 19.58 1.88
N GLU A 544 -40.29 20.00 2.24
CA GLU A 544 -41.28 20.55 1.30
C GLU A 544 -40.85 21.89 0.71
#